data_AF-A0A7S2VFF0-F1
#
_entry.id   AF-A0A7S2VFF0-F1
#
_cell.length_a   1.000
_cell.length_b   1.000
_cell.length_c   1.000
_cell.angle_alpha   90.00
_cell.angle_beta   90.00
_cell.angle_gamma   90.00
#
_symmetry.space_group_name_H-M   'P 1'
#
loop_
_entity.id
_entity.type
_entity.pdbx_description
1 polymer ?
#
loop_
_entity_poly.entity_id
_entity_poly.type
_entity_poly.pdbx_seq_one_letter_code
_entity_poly.pdbx_strand_id
1 'polypeptide(L)'
;PLCQKRLTNVAIVRLKSHGKRFEIAAYKNKVLNWREGIEKDINEVLQVITVFTNVSKGDVANEKDLKKVFGSSDQEEICRKILKNGELQVSDREREVQLEGLFRDIVQIVVERCVHPQTGRQLTATAVDNALKTIGFSVKSDHAAKKQALQAIQSLCAEMPESFVRAKMRLRITCPEELFEEIRKHIVAEHFASIEEESRPGPAGGACTVTFVCDPSHYRELDRLCTVSHNG
;
A
#
# COMPACT_ATOMS: atom_id res chain seq x y z
N PRO A 1 -12.57 -2.58 -45.88
CA PRO A 1 -11.34 -3.40 -45.76
C PRO A 1 -11.65 -4.75 -45.09
N LEU A 2 -11.39 -5.87 -45.80
CA LEU A 2 -12.04 -7.18 -45.60
C LEU A 2 -11.20 -8.27 -44.89
N CYS A 3 -10.05 -7.95 -44.29
CA CYS A 3 -9.23 -8.94 -43.58
C CYS A 3 -8.37 -8.33 -42.47
N GLN A 4 -9.00 -7.61 -41.52
CA GLN A 4 -8.30 -7.17 -40.32
C GLN A 4 -8.78 -8.00 -39.12
N LYS A 5 -8.06 -9.09 -38.82
CA LYS A 5 -8.28 -9.90 -37.63
C LYS A 5 -7.89 -9.05 -36.42
N ARG A 6 -8.88 -8.42 -35.78
CA ARG A 6 -8.66 -7.64 -34.57
C ARG A 6 -8.28 -8.61 -33.46
N LEU A 7 -7.12 -8.38 -32.87
CA LEU A 7 -6.73 -9.12 -31.67
C LEU A 7 -7.71 -8.74 -30.56
N THR A 8 -8.45 -9.72 -30.05
CA THR A 8 -9.41 -9.52 -28.96
C THR A 8 -8.69 -9.69 -27.61
N ASN A 9 -9.00 -8.81 -26.66
CA ASN A 9 -8.48 -8.84 -25.28
C ASN A 9 -6.94 -8.83 -25.15
N VAL A 10 -6.28 -7.86 -25.79
CA VAL A 10 -4.81 -7.68 -25.74
C VAL A 10 -4.42 -6.71 -24.64
N ALA A 11 -3.42 -7.07 -23.84
CA ALA A 11 -2.62 -6.13 -23.05
C ALA A 11 -1.43 -5.66 -23.90
N ILE A 12 -1.20 -4.34 -23.90
CA ILE A 12 -0.03 -3.76 -24.56
C ILE A 12 1.02 -3.48 -23.49
N VAL A 13 2.20 -4.07 -23.64
CA VAL A 13 3.36 -3.69 -22.82
C VAL A 13 4.26 -2.80 -23.66
N ARG A 14 4.54 -1.60 -23.16
CA ARG A 14 5.29 -0.57 -23.88
C ARG A 14 6.65 -0.36 -23.24
N LEU A 15 7.68 -0.30 -24.07
CA LEU A 15 9.03 0.12 -23.69
C LEU A 15 9.47 1.29 -24.58
N LYS A 16 9.87 2.41 -23.96
CA LYS A 16 10.45 3.54 -24.67
C LYS A 16 11.97 3.51 -24.47
N SER A 17 12.73 3.36 -25.56
CA SER A 17 14.18 3.28 -25.51
C SER A 17 14.79 3.98 -26.73
N HIS A 18 15.88 4.72 -26.53
CA HIS A 18 16.58 5.46 -27.59
C HIS A 18 15.66 6.33 -28.47
N GLY A 19 14.66 6.97 -27.86
CA GLY A 19 13.67 7.81 -28.55
C GLY A 19 12.62 7.04 -29.37
N LYS A 20 12.71 5.71 -29.47
CA LYS A 20 11.72 4.85 -30.15
C LYS A 20 10.82 4.13 -29.15
N ARG A 21 9.63 3.75 -29.63
CA ARG A 21 8.63 2.99 -28.85
C ARG A 21 8.60 1.57 -29.39
N PHE A 22 8.62 0.62 -28.48
CA PHE A 22 8.46 -0.80 -28.76
C PHE A 22 7.30 -1.32 -27.91
N GLU A 23 6.42 -2.07 -28.53
CA GLU A 23 5.20 -2.59 -27.94
C GLU A 23 5.08 -4.08 -28.26
N ILE A 24 4.55 -4.84 -27.29
CA ILE A 24 4.25 -6.27 -27.45
C ILE A 24 2.79 -6.54 -27.13
N ALA A 25 2.22 -7.51 -27.84
CA ALA A 25 0.86 -7.98 -27.64
C ALA A 25 0.87 -9.20 -26.71
N ALA A 26 0.37 -9.02 -25.48
CA ALA A 26 0.34 -10.06 -24.46
C ALA A 26 -1.08 -10.29 -23.93
N TYR A 27 -1.29 -11.43 -23.28
CA TYR A 27 -2.52 -11.68 -22.52
C TYR A 27 -2.44 -11.01 -21.15
N LYS A 28 -3.48 -10.26 -20.78
CA LYS A 28 -3.51 -9.37 -19.61
C LYS A 28 -3.08 -10.05 -18.30
N ASN A 29 -3.74 -11.14 -17.93
CA ASN A 29 -3.46 -11.84 -16.66
C ASN A 29 -2.08 -12.51 -16.65
N LYS A 30 -1.60 -12.93 -17.82
CA LYS A 30 -0.34 -13.65 -18.00
C LYS A 30 0.87 -12.74 -17.78
N VAL A 31 0.76 -11.45 -18.11
CA VAL A 31 1.84 -10.47 -17.86
C VAL A 31 2.10 -10.28 -16.36
N LEU A 32 1.05 -10.26 -15.54
CA LEU A 32 1.20 -10.15 -14.08
C LEU A 32 1.85 -11.42 -13.51
N ASN A 33 1.35 -12.60 -13.90
CA ASN A 33 1.91 -13.89 -13.51
C ASN A 33 3.40 -14.02 -13.89
N TRP A 34 3.77 -13.51 -15.07
CA TRP A 34 5.17 -13.48 -15.52
C TRP A 34 6.06 -12.63 -14.61
N ARG A 35 5.57 -11.47 -14.15
CA ARG A 35 6.30 -10.60 -13.21
C ARG A 35 6.44 -11.20 -11.83
N GLU A 36 5.44 -11.96 -11.40
CA GLU A 36 5.45 -12.71 -10.15
C GLU A 36 6.28 -14.00 -10.25
N GLY A 37 6.68 -14.42 -11.45
CA GLY A 37 7.49 -15.61 -11.70
C GLY A 37 6.72 -16.93 -11.68
N ILE A 38 5.39 -16.87 -11.73
CA ILE A 38 4.48 -18.03 -11.72
C ILE A 38 4.56 -18.76 -13.07
N GLU A 39 4.57 -18.00 -14.17
CA GLU A 39 4.65 -18.54 -15.53
C GLU A 39 6.02 -18.29 -16.15
N LYS A 40 6.55 -19.30 -16.85
CA LYS A 40 7.91 -19.28 -17.44
C LYS A 40 7.92 -19.43 -18.95
N ASP A 41 6.78 -19.79 -19.56
CA ASP A 41 6.66 -20.01 -21.00
C ASP A 41 6.18 -18.75 -21.72
N ILE A 42 7.03 -18.23 -22.61
CA ILE A 42 6.76 -16.97 -23.31
C ILE A 42 5.60 -17.06 -24.31
N ASN A 43 5.38 -18.25 -24.85
CA ASN A 43 4.35 -18.55 -25.84
C ASN A 43 2.93 -18.48 -25.26
N GLU A 44 2.80 -18.68 -23.95
CA GLU A 44 1.51 -18.58 -23.26
C GLU A 44 1.22 -17.12 -22.83
N VAL A 45 2.26 -16.35 -22.58
CA VAL A 45 2.13 -14.94 -22.18
C VAL A 45 1.84 -14.05 -23.38
N LEU A 46 2.51 -14.28 -24.51
CA LEU A 46 2.40 -13.48 -25.73
C LEU A 46 1.34 -14.05 -26.67
N GLN A 47 0.62 -13.17 -27.37
CA GLN A 47 -0.26 -13.61 -28.45
C GLN A 47 0.54 -13.95 -29.71
N VAL A 48 1.57 -13.16 -29.99
CA VAL A 48 2.47 -13.30 -31.14
C VAL A 48 3.87 -12.91 -30.68
N ILE A 49 4.86 -13.72 -31.03
CA ILE A 49 6.27 -13.45 -30.78
C ILE A 49 6.76 -12.45 -31.84
N THR A 50 6.30 -11.21 -31.77
CA THR A 50 6.76 -10.14 -32.66
C THR A 50 6.72 -8.81 -31.92
N VAL A 51 7.76 -8.00 -32.13
CA VAL A 51 7.86 -6.66 -31.54
C VAL A 51 7.29 -5.63 -32.49
N PHE A 52 6.37 -4.83 -32.00
CA PHE A 52 5.68 -3.79 -32.76
C PHE A 52 6.20 -2.40 -32.37
N THR A 53 6.11 -1.43 -33.28
CA THR A 53 6.19 -0.01 -32.94
C THR A 53 4.85 0.48 -32.40
N ASN A 54 3.75 -0.08 -32.92
CA ASN A 54 2.38 0.19 -32.47
C ASN A 54 1.49 -1.06 -32.65
N VAL A 55 1.04 -1.66 -31.55
CA VAL A 55 0.21 -2.87 -31.60
C VAL A 55 -1.19 -2.59 -32.15
N SER A 56 -1.78 -1.44 -31.82
CA SER A 56 -3.13 -1.08 -32.28
C SER A 56 -3.22 -0.89 -33.81
N LYS A 57 -2.12 -0.44 -34.44
CA LYS A 57 -2.00 -0.29 -35.89
C LYS A 57 -1.44 -1.53 -36.59
N GLY A 58 -0.76 -2.41 -35.84
CA GLY A 58 -0.06 -3.56 -36.39
C GLY A 58 1.29 -3.20 -37.05
N ASP A 59 1.88 -2.07 -36.68
CA ASP A 59 3.15 -1.61 -37.24
C ASP A 59 4.32 -2.38 -36.61
N VAL A 60 4.97 -3.25 -37.38
CA VAL A 60 6.11 -4.08 -36.92
C VAL A 60 7.38 -3.23 -36.77
N ALA A 61 8.20 -3.52 -35.76
CA ALA A 61 9.48 -2.83 -35.56
C ALA A 61 10.53 -3.28 -36.59
N ASN A 62 11.31 -2.33 -37.13
CA ASN A 62 12.38 -2.64 -38.07
C ASN A 62 13.55 -3.37 -37.36
N GLU A 63 14.10 -4.41 -37.99
CA GLU A 63 15.26 -5.14 -37.45
C GLU A 63 16.49 -4.26 -37.18
N LYS A 64 16.70 -3.23 -38.01
CA LYS A 64 17.77 -2.24 -37.82
C LYS A 64 17.64 -1.50 -36.50
N ASP A 65 16.41 -1.23 -36.07
CA ASP A 65 16.13 -0.52 -34.82
C ASP A 65 16.23 -1.46 -33.62
N LEU A 66 15.79 -2.70 -33.78
CA LEU A 66 15.95 -3.75 -32.78
C LEU A 66 17.43 -3.99 -32.46
N LYS A 67 18.29 -4.15 -33.48
CA LYS A 67 19.74 -4.32 -33.30
C LYS A 67 20.39 -3.12 -32.61
N LYS A 68 20.00 -1.89 -32.97
CA LYS A 68 20.56 -0.67 -32.36
C LYS A 68 20.19 -0.53 -30.88
N VAL A 69 18.97 -0.91 -30.50
CA VAL A 69 18.45 -0.68 -29.15
C VAL A 69 18.73 -1.85 -28.22
N PHE A 70 18.58 -3.08 -28.70
CA PHE A 70 18.65 -4.28 -27.88
C PHE A 70 19.93 -5.10 -28.09
N GLY A 71 20.73 -4.77 -29.12
CA GLY A 71 21.95 -5.49 -29.49
C GLY A 71 21.73 -6.87 -30.11
N SER A 72 20.48 -7.29 -30.27
CA SER A 72 20.07 -8.60 -30.80
C SER A 72 19.01 -8.40 -31.89
N SER A 73 18.90 -9.39 -32.79
CA SER A 73 17.77 -9.50 -33.74
C SER A 73 16.79 -10.60 -33.35
N ASP A 74 17.05 -11.34 -32.28
CA ASP A 74 16.12 -12.36 -31.83
C ASP A 74 14.89 -11.72 -31.16
N GLN A 75 13.71 -12.01 -31.69
CA GLN A 75 12.46 -11.43 -31.20
C GLN A 75 12.07 -12.00 -29.84
N GLU A 76 12.41 -13.25 -29.53
CA GLU A 76 12.09 -13.85 -28.23
C GLU A 76 12.85 -13.19 -27.08
N GLU A 77 14.17 -13.06 -27.20
CA GLU A 77 15.00 -12.36 -26.22
C GLU A 77 14.54 -10.92 -25.99
N ILE A 78 14.18 -10.20 -27.06
CA ILE A 78 13.72 -8.82 -26.97
C ILE A 78 12.38 -8.75 -26.26
N CYS A 79 11.44 -9.66 -26.58
CA CYS A 79 10.17 -9.76 -25.88
C CYS A 79 10.34 -10.01 -24.38
N ARG A 80 11.30 -10.86 -23.96
CA ARG A 80 11.62 -11.06 -22.53
C ARG A 80 12.12 -9.77 -21.87
N LYS A 81 12.99 -9.01 -22.54
CA LYS A 81 13.48 -7.71 -22.06
C LYS A 81 12.33 -6.70 -21.94
N ILE A 82 11.42 -6.65 -22.91
CA ILE A 82 10.25 -5.76 -22.89
C ILE A 82 9.25 -6.17 -21.80
N LEU A 83 9.01 -7.47 -21.58
CA LEU A 83 8.14 -7.94 -20.49
C LEU A 83 8.68 -7.53 -19.11
N LYS A 84 10.00 -7.59 -18.93
CA LYS A 84 10.67 -7.26 -17.66
C LYS A 84 10.77 -5.76 -17.39
N ASN A 85 11.15 -4.97 -18.40
CA ASN A 85 11.45 -3.54 -18.23
C ASN A 85 10.33 -2.62 -18.74
N GLY A 86 9.37 -3.15 -19.49
CA GLY A 86 8.28 -2.39 -20.08
C GLY A 86 7.17 -2.07 -19.09
N GLU A 87 6.39 -1.05 -19.42
CA GLU A 87 5.21 -0.63 -18.67
C GLU A 87 3.98 -1.33 -19.26
N LEU A 88 3.19 -1.98 -18.40
CA LEU A 88 1.92 -2.57 -18.81
C LEU A 88 0.88 -1.45 -18.95
N GLN A 89 0.38 -1.24 -20.16
CA GLN A 89 -0.72 -0.31 -20.38
C GLN A 89 -2.01 -0.99 -19.95
N VAL A 90 -2.48 -0.61 -18.76
CA VAL A 90 -3.77 -1.03 -18.23
C VAL A 90 -4.88 -0.23 -18.93
N SER A 91 -6.02 -0.87 -19.21
CA SER A 91 -7.19 -0.15 -19.74
C SER A 91 -7.75 0.80 -18.67
N ASP A 92 -8.31 1.94 -19.10
CA ASP A 92 -8.91 2.92 -18.18
C ASP A 92 -9.95 2.27 -17.24
N ARG A 93 -10.78 1.37 -17.76
CA ARG A 93 -11.79 0.65 -16.98
C ARG A 93 -11.19 -0.27 -15.91
N GLU A 94 -10.07 -0.93 -16.22
CA GLU A 94 -9.38 -1.80 -15.26
C GLU A 94 -8.66 -0.97 -14.19
N ARG A 95 -8.08 0.16 -14.59
CA ARG A 95 -7.48 1.12 -13.66
C ARG A 95 -8.53 1.64 -12.67
N GLU A 96 -9.74 1.97 -13.14
CA GLU A 96 -10.86 2.35 -12.27
C GLU A 96 -11.22 1.26 -11.27
N VAL A 97 -11.36 0.00 -11.72
CA VAL A 97 -11.66 -1.14 -10.83
C VAL A 97 -10.55 -1.37 -9.80
N GLN A 98 -9.28 -1.23 -10.20
CA GLN A 98 -8.15 -1.34 -9.27
C GLN A 98 -8.15 -0.21 -8.23
N LEU A 99 -8.42 1.02 -8.66
CA LEU A 99 -8.50 2.19 -7.77
C LEU A 99 -9.69 2.08 -6.82
N GLU A 100 -10.84 1.61 -7.29
CA GLU A 100 -12.03 1.38 -6.46
C GLU A 100 -11.78 0.26 -5.44
N GLY A 101 -11.11 -0.82 -5.85
CA GLY A 101 -10.68 -1.88 -4.95
C GLY A 101 -9.73 -1.37 -3.85
N LEU A 102 -8.69 -0.64 -4.25
CA LEU A 102 -7.75 -0.01 -3.30
C LEU A 102 -8.45 0.99 -2.37
N PHE A 103 -9.39 1.78 -2.89
CA PHE A 103 -10.15 2.73 -2.09
C PHE A 103 -11.00 2.02 -1.03
N ARG A 104 -11.68 0.93 -1.41
CA ARG A 104 -12.43 0.09 -0.47
C ARG A 104 -11.54 -0.52 0.61
N ASP A 105 -10.35 -1.00 0.24
CA ASP A 105 -9.38 -1.53 1.21
C ASP A 105 -8.90 -0.44 2.18
N ILE A 106 -8.67 0.79 1.69
CA ILE A 106 -8.33 1.94 2.52
C ILE A 106 -9.46 2.27 3.49
N VAL A 107 -10.71 2.32 3.01
CA VAL A 107 -11.91 2.57 3.83
C VAL A 107 -12.01 1.54 4.95
N GLN A 108 -11.83 0.25 4.64
CA GLN A 108 -11.87 -0.83 5.62
C GLN A 108 -10.81 -0.65 6.72
N ILE A 109 -9.57 -0.34 6.32
CA ILE A 109 -8.46 -0.11 7.26
C ILE A 109 -8.73 1.11 8.15
N VAL A 110 -9.38 2.15 7.62
CA VAL A 110 -9.73 3.36 8.39
C VAL A 110 -10.84 3.05 9.39
N VAL A 111 -11.87 2.29 8.99
CA VAL A 111 -12.96 1.84 9.89
C VAL A 111 -12.40 1.06 11.08
N GLU A 112 -11.45 0.16 10.85
CA GLU A 112 -10.82 -0.64 11.91
C GLU A 112 -9.99 0.20 12.91
N ARG A 113 -9.53 1.38 12.49
CA ARG A 113 -8.57 2.20 13.24
C ARG A 113 -9.13 3.50 13.77
N CYS A 114 -10.34 3.88 13.37
CA CYS A 114 -10.99 5.12 13.78
C CYS A 114 -12.30 4.87 14.52
N VAL A 115 -12.58 5.73 15.49
CA VAL A 115 -13.79 5.70 16.31
C VAL A 115 -14.40 7.09 16.35
N HIS A 116 -15.70 7.13 16.63
CA HIS A 116 -16.38 8.39 16.84
C HIS A 116 -15.96 9.00 18.20
N PRO A 117 -15.51 10.27 18.26
CA PRO A 117 -14.96 10.87 19.48
C PRO A 117 -15.93 10.89 20.67
N GLN A 118 -17.20 11.26 20.41
CA GLN A 118 -18.20 11.41 21.48
C GLN A 118 -18.78 10.08 21.99
N THR A 119 -18.92 9.07 21.13
CA THR A 119 -19.62 7.82 21.48
C THR A 119 -18.67 6.64 21.67
N GLY A 120 -17.41 6.76 21.24
CA GLY A 120 -16.44 5.67 21.22
C GLY A 120 -16.82 4.50 20.31
N ARG A 121 -17.89 4.63 19.51
CA ARG A 121 -18.38 3.56 18.63
C ARG A 121 -17.55 3.50 17.35
N GLN A 122 -17.52 2.30 16.78
CA GLN A 122 -16.93 2.06 15.46
C GLN A 122 -17.72 2.81 14.38
N LEU A 123 -16.99 3.33 13.40
CA LEU A 123 -17.57 4.05 12.27
C LEU A 123 -18.07 3.05 11.22
N THR A 124 -19.09 3.43 10.45
CA THR A 124 -19.57 2.62 9.32
C THR A 124 -18.72 2.89 8.09
N ALA A 125 -18.53 1.87 7.24
CA ALA A 125 -17.78 2.03 5.99
C ALA A 125 -18.34 3.15 5.10
N THR A 126 -19.67 3.30 5.04
CA THR A 126 -20.33 4.37 4.27
C THR A 126 -20.01 5.76 4.80
N ALA A 127 -19.90 5.95 6.12
CA ALA A 127 -19.53 7.24 6.71
C ALA A 127 -18.10 7.64 6.33
N VAL A 128 -17.18 6.68 6.39
CA VAL A 128 -15.77 6.89 6.00
C VAL A 128 -15.64 7.13 4.49
N ASP A 129 -16.35 6.36 3.67
CA ASP A 129 -16.38 6.49 2.20
C ASP A 129 -16.82 7.90 1.78
N ASN A 130 -17.92 8.39 2.37
CA ASN A 130 -18.42 9.74 2.13
C ASN A 130 -17.43 10.80 2.61
N ALA A 131 -16.87 10.66 3.81
CA ALA A 131 -15.92 11.63 4.35
C ALA A 131 -14.64 11.75 3.49
N LEU A 132 -14.10 10.61 3.01
CA LEU A 132 -12.94 10.61 2.12
C LEU A 132 -13.24 11.26 0.76
N LYS A 133 -14.46 11.08 0.24
CA LYS A 133 -14.93 11.78 -0.97
C LYS A 133 -15.11 13.27 -0.75
N THR A 134 -15.65 13.69 0.40
CA THR A 134 -15.80 15.11 0.76
C THR A 134 -14.47 15.83 0.86
N ILE A 135 -13.44 15.19 1.44
CA ILE A 135 -12.08 15.72 1.53
C ILE A 135 -11.38 15.69 0.15
N GLY A 136 -11.87 14.90 -0.80
CA GLY A 136 -11.24 14.72 -2.11
C GLY A 136 -9.93 13.93 -2.04
N PHE A 137 -9.85 12.92 -1.16
CA PHE A 137 -8.63 12.14 -0.98
C PHE A 137 -8.28 11.36 -2.26
N SER A 138 -7.11 11.62 -2.84
CA SER A 138 -6.66 11.00 -4.09
C SER A 138 -5.84 9.73 -3.83
N VAL A 139 -6.38 8.58 -4.25
CA VAL A 139 -5.71 7.27 -4.15
C VAL A 139 -4.72 7.07 -5.30
N LYS A 140 -3.54 6.54 -4.98
CA LYS A 140 -2.48 6.22 -5.95
C LYS A 140 -2.27 4.71 -6.05
N SER A 141 -2.14 4.15 -7.25
CA SER A 141 -1.87 2.71 -7.45
C SER A 141 -0.49 2.29 -6.96
N ASP A 142 0.49 3.20 -6.94
CA ASP A 142 1.90 2.89 -6.68
C ASP A 142 2.23 2.67 -5.20
N HIS A 143 1.29 2.95 -4.30
CA HIS A 143 1.49 2.84 -2.87
C HIS A 143 0.58 1.79 -2.26
N ALA A 144 1.12 1.03 -1.30
CA ALA A 144 0.31 0.06 -0.55
C ALA A 144 -0.85 0.73 0.19
N ALA A 145 -2.01 0.06 0.20
CA ALA A 145 -3.23 0.54 0.85
C ALA A 145 -3.00 0.96 2.32
N LYS A 146 -2.17 0.23 3.07
CA LYS A 146 -1.85 0.55 4.48
C LYS A 146 -1.18 1.92 4.63
N LYS A 147 -0.26 2.28 3.75
CA LYS A 147 0.45 3.58 3.80
C LYS A 147 -0.52 4.72 3.51
N GLN A 148 -1.36 4.54 2.49
CA GLN A 148 -2.38 5.52 2.12
C GLN A 148 -3.45 5.66 3.19
N ALA A 149 -3.86 4.57 3.84
CA ALA A 149 -4.82 4.62 4.94
C ALA A 149 -4.31 5.45 6.13
N LEU A 150 -3.02 5.38 6.47
CA LEU A 150 -2.46 6.24 7.51
C LEU A 150 -2.53 7.73 7.15
N GLN A 151 -2.24 8.07 5.88
CA GLN A 151 -2.37 9.43 5.38
C GLN A 151 -3.84 9.89 5.38
N ALA A 152 -4.75 9.01 4.95
CA ALA A 152 -6.18 9.24 4.95
C ALA A 152 -6.71 9.52 6.37
N ILE A 153 -6.27 8.74 7.37
CA ILE A 153 -6.63 8.96 8.78
C ILE A 153 -6.14 10.33 9.27
N GLN A 154 -4.90 10.71 8.93
CA GLN A 154 -4.35 12.03 9.31
C GLN A 154 -5.17 13.18 8.70
N SER A 155 -5.49 13.09 7.41
CA SER A 155 -6.34 14.09 6.73
C SER A 155 -7.75 14.14 7.31
N LEU A 156 -8.37 12.98 7.58
CA LEU A 156 -9.70 12.90 8.20
C LEU A 156 -9.73 13.52 9.59
N CYS A 157 -8.74 13.25 10.44
CA CYS A 157 -8.67 13.81 11.79
C CYS A 157 -8.39 15.32 11.77
N ALA A 158 -7.68 15.84 10.76
CA ALA A 158 -7.40 17.26 10.63
C ALA A 158 -8.62 18.06 10.15
N GLU A 159 -9.34 17.55 9.15
CA GLU A 159 -10.50 18.24 8.54
C GLU A 159 -11.80 18.00 9.34
N MET A 160 -11.96 16.81 9.93
CA MET A 160 -13.20 16.41 10.61
C MET A 160 -12.94 15.82 12.02
N PRO A 161 -12.37 16.61 12.94
CA PRO A 161 -12.00 16.15 14.28
C PRO A 161 -13.20 15.73 15.15
N GLU A 162 -14.40 16.26 14.87
CA GLU A 162 -15.61 15.93 15.65
C GLU A 162 -16.18 14.53 15.36
N SER A 163 -15.89 14.00 14.17
CA SER A 163 -16.44 12.72 13.68
C SER A 163 -15.39 11.61 13.65
N PHE A 164 -14.11 11.97 13.52
CA PHE A 164 -13.01 11.02 13.35
C PHE A 164 -11.92 11.26 14.38
N VAL A 165 -11.71 10.28 15.26
CA VAL A 165 -10.52 10.19 16.11
C VAL A 165 -9.91 8.80 15.95
N ARG A 166 -8.58 8.75 15.93
CA ARG A 166 -7.85 7.48 15.90
C ARG A 166 -8.11 6.69 17.19
N ALA A 167 -8.34 5.40 17.06
CA ALA A 167 -8.53 4.51 18.20
C ALA A 167 -7.26 4.49 19.07
N LYS A 168 -7.45 4.77 20.36
CA LYS A 168 -6.38 4.70 21.36
C LYS A 168 -6.15 3.25 21.81
N MET A 169 -4.93 2.94 22.24
CA MET A 169 -4.54 1.63 22.78
C MET A 169 -4.46 1.70 24.30
N ARG A 170 -5.03 0.70 24.98
CA ARG A 170 -4.81 0.47 26.41
C ARG A 170 -3.60 -0.42 26.60
N LEU A 171 -2.56 0.09 27.25
CA LEU A 171 -1.32 -0.62 27.54
C LEU A 171 -1.14 -0.75 29.05
N ARG A 172 -0.46 -1.82 29.46
CA ARG A 172 -0.07 -2.07 30.84
C ARG A 172 1.43 -2.29 30.91
N ILE A 173 2.11 -1.47 31.69
CA ILE A 173 3.54 -1.61 31.98
C ILE A 173 3.70 -2.09 33.42
N THR A 174 4.59 -3.06 33.61
CA THR A 174 5.00 -3.56 34.92
C THR A 174 6.45 -3.16 35.15
N CYS A 175 6.73 -2.45 36.25
CA CYS A 175 8.06 -1.90 36.55
C CYS A 175 8.39 -2.00 38.05
N PRO A 176 9.67 -2.05 38.44
CA PRO A 176 10.09 -1.91 39.83
C PRO A 176 9.73 -0.53 40.40
N GLU A 177 9.56 -0.43 41.73
CA GLU A 177 9.13 0.79 42.41
C GLU A 177 10.07 1.99 42.18
N GLU A 178 11.36 1.73 42.00
CA GLU A 178 12.40 2.75 41.76
C GLU A 178 12.20 3.53 40.45
N LEU A 179 11.72 2.87 39.40
CA LEU A 179 11.56 3.45 38.06
C LEU A 179 10.15 3.98 37.80
N PHE A 180 9.23 3.78 38.75
CA PHE A 180 7.82 4.10 38.59
C PHE A 180 7.56 5.58 38.33
N GLU A 181 8.21 6.48 39.09
CA GLU A 181 8.01 7.92 38.98
C GLU A 181 8.61 8.49 37.68
N GLU A 182 9.71 7.92 37.17
CA GLU A 182 10.31 8.32 35.89
C GLU A 182 9.44 7.89 34.71
N ILE A 183 8.99 6.63 34.72
CA ILE A 183 8.11 6.09 33.68
C ILE A 183 6.77 6.82 33.67
N ARG A 184 6.20 7.14 34.84
CA ARG A 184 4.98 7.95 34.95
C ARG A 184 5.14 9.33 34.33
N LYS A 185 6.26 10.01 34.61
CA LYS A 185 6.55 11.32 34.00
C LYS A 185 6.72 11.22 32.49
N HIS A 186 7.44 10.21 31.99
CA HIS A 186 7.60 9.99 30.54
C HIS A 186 6.26 9.69 29.85
N ILE A 187 5.41 8.84 30.43
CA ILE A 187 4.08 8.51 29.88
C ILE A 187 3.18 9.75 29.77
N VAL A 188 3.17 10.60 30.81
CA VAL A 188 2.30 11.79 30.88
C VAL A 188 2.86 12.94 30.03
N ALA A 189 4.18 13.15 30.05
CA ALA A 189 4.82 14.29 29.40
C ALA A 189 5.09 14.08 27.90
N GLU A 190 5.48 12.88 27.46
CA GLU A 190 5.86 12.64 26.06
C GLU A 190 4.73 12.07 25.20
N HIS A 191 3.74 11.39 25.79
CA HIS A 191 2.79 10.58 25.02
C HIS A 191 1.31 10.94 25.22
N PHE A 192 1.00 12.02 25.95
CA PHE A 192 -0.37 12.48 26.22
C PHE A 192 -1.32 11.34 26.65
N ALA A 193 -0.78 10.37 27.40
CA ALA A 193 -1.52 9.18 27.78
C ALA A 193 -2.39 9.46 29.02
N SER A 194 -3.67 9.08 28.95
CA SER A 194 -4.57 9.12 30.11
C SER A 194 -4.36 7.86 30.94
N ILE A 195 -3.89 8.03 32.18
CA ILE A 195 -3.70 6.92 33.13
C ILE A 195 -5.07 6.50 33.66
N GLU A 196 -5.41 5.21 33.54
CA GLU A 196 -6.68 4.67 34.04
C GLU A 196 -6.51 4.03 35.42
N GLU A 197 -5.44 3.25 35.63
CA GLU A 197 -5.21 2.52 36.88
C GLU A 197 -3.73 2.50 37.24
N GLU A 198 -3.44 2.84 38.50
CA GLU A 198 -2.12 2.72 39.14
C GLU A 198 -2.25 1.70 40.28
N SER A 199 -1.56 0.57 40.19
CA SER A 199 -1.45 -0.38 41.31
C SER A 199 -0.03 -0.34 41.87
N ARG A 200 0.08 0.11 43.12
CA ARG A 200 1.30 -0.01 43.92
C ARG A 200 1.26 -1.34 44.67
N PRO A 201 2.36 -2.08 44.75
CA PRO A 201 2.40 -3.30 45.52
C PRO A 201 2.20 -3.00 47.01
N GLY A 202 1.54 -3.93 47.71
CA GLY A 202 1.49 -3.92 49.17
C GLY A 202 2.87 -4.20 49.79
N PRO A 203 2.98 -4.23 51.14
CA PRO A 203 4.25 -4.25 51.88
C PRO A 203 5.16 -5.48 51.65
N ALA A 204 4.75 -6.44 50.83
CA ALA A 204 5.57 -7.56 50.38
C ALA A 204 6.07 -7.26 48.96
N GLY A 205 7.26 -6.65 48.87
CA GLY A 205 7.89 -6.12 47.66
C GLY A 205 7.43 -6.78 46.35
N GLY A 206 6.83 -5.98 45.49
CA GLY A 206 6.31 -6.41 44.19
C GLY A 206 6.58 -5.36 43.12
N ALA A 207 6.31 -5.72 41.87
CA ALA A 207 6.39 -4.77 40.76
C ALA A 207 5.14 -3.88 40.71
N CYS A 208 5.35 -2.58 40.51
CA CYS A 208 4.28 -1.61 40.26
C CYS A 208 3.70 -1.83 38.86
N THR A 209 2.39 -1.65 38.71
CA THR A 209 1.73 -1.71 37.39
C THR A 209 1.01 -0.42 37.08
N VAL A 210 1.25 0.13 35.89
CA VAL A 210 0.55 1.30 35.36
C VAL A 210 -0.22 0.88 34.12
N THR A 211 -1.53 1.10 34.13
CA THR A 211 -2.40 0.93 32.96
C THR A 211 -2.79 2.30 32.43
N PHE A 212 -2.48 2.56 31.16
CA PHE A 212 -2.73 3.85 30.52
C PHE A 212 -3.24 3.68 29.09
N VAL A 213 -3.88 4.72 28.59
CA VAL A 213 -4.43 4.78 27.23
C VAL A 213 -3.63 5.78 26.41
N CYS A 214 -3.00 5.34 25.33
CA CYS A 214 -2.16 6.17 24.47
C CYS A 214 -2.49 6.00 22.98
N ASP A 215 -2.02 6.91 22.14
CA ASP A 215 -2.09 6.73 20.69
C ASP A 215 -1.13 5.62 20.21
N PRO A 216 -1.53 4.78 19.23
CA PRO A 216 -0.68 3.71 18.69
C PRO A 216 0.65 4.20 18.10
N SER A 217 0.78 5.48 17.74
CA SER A 217 2.02 6.05 17.18
C SER A 217 3.19 5.98 18.16
N HIS A 218 2.92 6.16 19.45
CA HIS A 218 3.92 6.22 20.51
C HIS A 218 4.32 4.83 21.04
N TYR A 219 3.66 3.77 20.57
CA TYR A 219 3.93 2.41 21.02
C TYR A 219 5.40 2.00 20.84
N ARG A 220 6.04 2.38 19.73
CA ARG A 220 7.45 2.02 19.48
C ARG A 220 8.44 2.69 20.44
N GLU A 221 8.13 3.89 20.91
CA GLU A 221 8.98 4.60 21.87
C GLU A 221 8.79 3.99 23.27
N LEU A 222 7.54 3.73 23.65
CA LEU A 222 7.19 3.01 24.88
C LEU A 222 7.80 1.60 24.96
N ASP A 223 7.76 0.84 23.86
CA ASP A 223 8.35 -0.51 23.77
C ASP A 223 9.88 -0.49 23.92
N ARG A 224 10.54 0.52 23.34
CA ARG A 224 11.99 0.73 23.53
C ARG A 224 12.33 1.06 24.98
N LEU A 225 11.58 1.95 25.62
CA LEU A 225 11.77 2.29 27.04
C LEU A 225 11.65 1.04 27.93
N CYS A 226 10.67 0.18 27.65
CA CYS A 226 10.49 -1.09 28.37
C CYS A 226 11.63 -2.09 28.10
N THR A 227 12.11 -2.18 26.86
CA THR A 227 13.13 -3.17 26.46
C THR A 227 14.54 -2.79 26.95
N VAL A 228 14.91 -1.50 26.93
CA VAL A 228 16.23 -1.04 27.38
C VAL A 228 16.43 -1.26 28.89
N SER A 229 15.34 -1.26 29.65
CA SER A 229 15.34 -1.49 31.11
C SER A 229 15.49 -2.97 31.50
N HIS A 230 15.53 -3.90 30.53
CA HIS A 230 15.63 -5.35 30.77
C HIS A 230 16.99 -5.95 30.35
N ASN A 231 18.04 -5.14 30.24
CA ASN A 231 19.42 -5.62 30.20
C ASN A 231 19.97 -5.67 31.64
N GLY A 232 19.46 -6.62 32.42
CA GLY A 232 20.03 -7.08 33.68
C GLY A 232 20.40 -8.55 33.57
#